data_AF-A0A520UIZ5-F1
#
_entry.id   AF-A0A520UIZ5-F1
#
_cell.length_a   1.000
_cell.length_b   1.000
_cell.length_c   1.000
_cell.angle_alpha   90.00
_cell.angle_beta   90.00
_cell.angle_gamma   90.00
#
_symmetry.space_group_name_H-M   'P 1'
#
loop_
_entity.id
_entity.type
_entity.pdbx_description
1 polymer ?
#
loop_
_entity_poly.entity_id
_entity_poly.type
_entity_poly.pdbx_seq_one_letter_code
_entity_poly.pdbx_strand_id
1 'polypeptide(L)'
;MANRIASEINDEYGTQININKAGFSINGDIDLNNFLIKDHKSDTLIFFKNLYLSPVNLGKLISNDFNFSSISFNTLELKISNYLGDESNSLEVFLNNISKQNNSKFNDVKKLSFASKLTAENSKIQFIDQQNPSNNFN
;
A
#
# COMPACT_ATOMS: atom_id res chain seq x y z
N MET A 1 -10.27 11.24 10.60
CA MET A 1 -9.27 11.34 9.51
C MET A 1 -8.88 9.97 8.99
N ALA A 2 -8.30 9.08 9.80
CA ALA A 2 -7.88 7.74 9.38
C ALA A 2 -8.99 6.92 8.68
N ASN A 3 -10.15 6.76 9.31
CA ASN A 3 -11.29 6.05 8.71
C ASN A 3 -11.77 6.68 7.38
N ARG A 4 -11.68 8.00 7.24
CA ARG A 4 -12.09 8.69 6.02
C ARG A 4 -11.13 8.38 4.87
N ILE A 5 -9.82 8.46 5.13
CA ILE A 5 -8.78 8.08 4.17
C ILE A 5 -8.97 6.61 3.76
N ALA A 6 -9.17 5.71 4.73
CA ALA A 6 -9.41 4.30 4.46
C ALA A 6 -10.65 4.08 3.58
N SER A 7 -11.79 4.73 3.91
CA SER A 7 -13.02 4.63 3.12
C SER A 7 -12.82 5.15 1.70
N GLU A 8 -12.21 6.31 1.53
CA GLU A 8 -11.97 6.90 0.21
C GLU A 8 -11.16 5.95 -0.69
N ILE A 9 -10.10 5.33 -0.17
CA ILE A 9 -9.28 4.37 -0.93
C ILE A 9 -10.03 3.05 -1.18
N ASN A 10 -10.82 2.58 -0.21
CA ASN A 10 -11.64 1.38 -0.37
C ASN A 10 -12.72 1.56 -1.44
N ASP A 11 -13.40 2.70 -1.41
CA ASP A 11 -14.49 3.04 -2.33
C ASP A 11 -13.94 3.29 -3.75
N GLU A 12 -12.78 3.95 -3.88
CA GLU A 12 -12.18 4.23 -5.19
C GLU A 12 -11.59 2.97 -5.84
N TYR A 13 -10.98 2.07 -5.06
CA TYR A 13 -10.18 0.96 -5.61
C TYR A 13 -10.70 -0.44 -5.28
N GLY A 14 -11.84 -0.57 -4.61
CA GLY A 14 -12.42 -1.86 -4.23
C GLY A 14 -11.52 -2.66 -3.28
N THR A 15 -10.85 -1.96 -2.35
CA THR A 15 -9.87 -2.56 -1.43
C THR A 15 -10.46 -2.76 -0.03
N GLN A 16 -9.72 -3.47 0.83
CA GLN A 16 -10.05 -3.66 2.24
C GLN A 16 -8.93 -3.11 3.12
N ILE A 17 -8.79 -1.80 3.10
CA ILE A 17 -7.82 -1.03 3.88
C ILE A 17 -8.41 -0.68 5.25
N ASN A 18 -7.60 -0.89 6.28
CA ASN A 18 -7.82 -0.36 7.62
C ASN A 18 -6.66 0.55 8.02
N ILE A 19 -6.97 1.70 8.65
CA ILE A 19 -5.98 2.65 9.16
C ILE A 19 -6.40 3.05 10.57
N ASN A 20 -5.57 2.78 11.58
CA ASN A 20 -5.93 3.13 12.96
C ASN A 20 -5.75 4.62 13.25
N LYS A 21 -4.65 5.22 12.77
CA LYS A 21 -4.32 6.63 13.05
C LYS A 21 -3.66 7.28 11.84
N ALA A 22 -4.12 8.48 11.54
CA ALA A 22 -3.52 9.38 10.58
C ALA A 22 -3.31 10.72 11.30
N GLY A 23 -2.11 11.29 11.20
CA GLY A 23 -1.76 12.54 11.83
C GLY A 23 -0.74 13.33 11.01
N PHE A 24 -0.54 14.57 11.42
CA PHE A 24 0.50 15.45 10.89
C PHE A 24 1.52 15.73 11.99
N SER A 25 2.79 15.71 11.63
CA SER A 25 3.86 16.21 12.48
C SER A 25 3.93 17.75 12.40
N ILE A 26 4.64 18.38 13.33
CA ILE A 26 4.75 19.85 13.36
C ILE A 26 5.56 20.41 12.18
N ASN A 27 6.45 19.60 11.60
CA ASN A 27 7.20 19.93 10.40
C ASN A 27 6.44 19.61 9.10
N GLY A 28 5.19 19.15 9.19
CA GLY A 28 4.32 18.95 8.03
C GLY A 28 4.47 17.60 7.34
N ASP A 29 5.12 16.63 7.97
CA ASP A 29 5.08 15.23 7.52
C ASP A 29 3.74 14.59 7.89
N ILE A 30 3.37 13.56 7.15
CA ILE A 30 2.15 12.78 7.37
C ILE A 30 2.54 11.43 7.95
N ASP A 31 1.89 11.08 9.06
CA ASP A 31 2.12 9.84 9.78
C ASP A 31 0.87 8.96 9.71
N LEU A 32 0.97 7.84 9.00
CA LEU A 32 -0.06 6.80 8.97
C LEU A 32 0.39 5.61 9.82
N ASN A 33 -0.49 5.12 10.69
CA ASN A 33 -0.17 4.06 11.64
C ASN A 33 -1.16 2.91 11.56
N ASN A 34 -0.62 1.70 11.67
CA ASN A 34 -1.33 0.42 11.59
C ASN A 34 -2.23 0.36 10.34
N PHE A 35 -1.58 0.26 9.19
CA PHE A 35 -2.26 0.11 7.92
C PHE A 35 -2.27 -1.36 7.53
N LEU A 36 -3.45 -1.88 7.21
CA LEU A 36 -3.63 -3.27 6.79
C LEU A 36 -4.40 -3.31 5.47
N ILE A 37 -3.84 -3.97 4.47
CA ILE A 37 -4.51 -4.39 3.25
C ILE A 37 -4.71 -5.90 3.32
N LYS A 38 -5.93 -6.34 3.08
CA LYS A 38 -6.25 -7.76 2.91
C LYS A 38 -6.25 -8.18 1.45
N ASP A 39 -5.89 -9.43 1.19
CA ASP A 39 -6.08 -10.07 -0.11
C ASP A 39 -7.51 -10.57 -0.34
N HIS A 40 -7.76 -11.19 -1.49
CA HIS A 40 -9.06 -11.74 -1.88
C HIS A 40 -9.52 -12.94 -1.05
N LYS A 41 -8.65 -13.52 -0.20
CA LYS A 41 -8.99 -14.55 0.79
C LYS A 41 -9.08 -13.98 2.21
N SER A 42 -9.07 -12.65 2.36
CA SER A 42 -9.13 -11.94 3.64
C SER A 42 -7.92 -12.16 4.57
N ASP A 43 -6.80 -12.68 4.04
CA ASP A 43 -5.52 -12.74 4.73
C ASP A 43 -4.75 -11.42 4.53
N THR A 44 -3.74 -11.17 5.35
CA THR A 44 -2.87 -9.99 5.23
C THR A 44 -2.07 -10.06 3.93
N LEU A 45 -2.24 -9.07 3.05
CA LEU A 45 -1.38 -8.86 1.89
C LEU A 45 -0.25 -7.88 2.21
N ILE A 46 -0.61 -6.70 2.70
CA ILE A 46 0.32 -5.64 3.09
C ILE A 46 -0.05 -5.16 4.47
N PHE A 47 0.93 -5.09 5.35
CA PHE A 47 0.82 -4.39 6.62
C PHE A 47 1.97 -3.41 6.75
N PHE A 48 1.73 -2.23 7.30
CA PHE A 48 2.82 -1.44 7.87
C PHE A 48 2.39 -0.81 9.19
N LYS A 49 3.31 -0.87 10.15
CA LYS A 49 3.08 -0.24 11.47
C LYS A 49 3.12 1.27 11.36
N ASN A 50 4.09 1.80 10.62
CA ASN A 50 4.23 3.24 10.39
C ASN A 50 4.59 3.51 8.92
N LEU A 51 3.93 4.50 8.33
CA LEU A 51 4.28 5.11 7.06
C LEU A 51 4.42 6.61 7.28
N TYR A 52 5.63 7.11 7.02
CA TYR A 52 5.98 8.52 7.09
C TYR A 52 6.09 9.05 5.66
N LEU A 53 5.34 10.10 5.36
CA LEU A 53 5.36 10.77 4.07
C LEU A 53 5.81 12.21 4.26
N SER A 54 6.90 12.58 3.60
CA SER A 54 7.39 13.97 3.58
C SER A 54 7.03 14.62 2.25
N PRO A 55 5.94 15.39 2.17
CA PRO A 55 5.57 16.06 0.93
C PRO A 55 6.59 17.15 0.57
N VAL A 56 6.86 17.32 -0.73
CA VAL A 56 7.67 18.47 -1.20
C VAL A 56 6.95 19.79 -0.89
N ASN A 57 5.62 19.79 -0.96
CA ASN A 57 4.78 20.93 -0.62
C ASN A 57 3.39 20.45 -0.18
N LEU A 58 3.01 20.74 1.07
CA LEU A 58 1.70 20.36 1.62
C LEU A 58 0.51 20.93 0.83
N GLY A 59 0.60 22.17 0.35
CA GLY A 59 -0.48 22.82 -0.41
C GLY A 59 -0.75 22.14 -1.76
N LYS A 60 0.27 21.52 -2.35
CA LYS A 60 0.16 20.78 -3.62
C LYS A 60 -0.61 19.46 -3.48
N LEU A 61 -0.65 18.88 -2.29
CA LEU A 61 -1.44 17.68 -2.03
C LEU A 61 -2.95 17.94 -2.22
N ILE A 62 -3.42 19.15 -1.90
CA ILE A 62 -4.83 19.55 -2.08
C ILE A 62 -5.21 19.60 -3.57
N SER A 63 -4.24 19.88 -4.45
CA SER A 63 -4.42 19.87 -5.91
C SER A 63 -4.08 18.52 -6.57
N ASN A 64 -4.05 17.42 -5.79
CA ASN A 64 -3.70 16.07 -6.24
C ASN A 64 -2.28 15.94 -6.84
N ASP A 65 -1.38 16.86 -6.50
CA ASP A 65 0.03 16.80 -6.88
C ASP A 65 0.81 16.11 -5.74
N PHE A 66 0.86 14.77 -5.83
CA PHE A 66 1.46 13.87 -4.83
C PHE A 66 2.95 13.65 -5.09
N ASN A 67 3.76 14.67 -4.79
CA ASN A 67 5.23 14.57 -4.84
C ASN A 67 5.82 14.57 -3.42
N PHE A 68 6.56 13.51 -3.09
CA PHE A 68 7.20 13.35 -1.79
C PHE A 68 8.72 13.48 -1.89
N SER A 69 9.33 14.22 -0.96
CA SER A 69 10.78 14.23 -0.81
C SER A 69 11.27 12.91 -0.23
N SER A 70 10.48 12.30 0.67
CA SER A 70 10.74 10.96 1.19
C SER A 70 9.46 10.19 1.51
N ILE A 71 9.53 8.88 1.35
CA ILE A 71 8.56 7.91 1.84
C ILE A 71 9.33 6.88 2.67
N SER A 72 8.94 6.74 3.93
CA SER A 72 9.61 5.82 4.85
C SER A 72 8.60 4.89 5.51
N PHE A 73 8.87 3.59 5.42
CA PHE A 73 8.10 2.56 6.11
C PHE A 73 8.87 2.05 7.33
N ASN A 74 8.16 1.81 8.44
CA ASN A 74 8.66 1.01 9.54
C ASN A 74 7.75 -0.20 9.75
N THR A 75 8.36 -1.39 9.81
CA THR A 75 7.66 -2.67 9.93
C THR A 75 6.70 -2.88 8.75
N LEU A 76 7.18 -2.74 7.51
CA LEU A 76 6.43 -3.15 6.33
C LEU A 76 6.50 -4.67 6.21
N GLU A 77 5.34 -5.31 6.15
CA GLU A 77 5.18 -6.72 5.88
C GLU A 77 4.40 -6.87 4.57
N LEU A 78 5.05 -7.43 3.55
CA LEU A 78 4.39 -7.86 2.32
C LEU A 78 4.32 -9.38 2.34
N LYS A 79 3.11 -9.94 2.27
CA LYS A 79 2.87 -11.39 2.24
C LYS A 79 2.15 -11.75 0.94
N ILE A 80 2.88 -12.39 0.05
CA ILE A 80 2.37 -12.86 -1.23
C ILE A 80 2.04 -14.34 -1.08
N SER A 81 0.78 -14.69 -1.27
CA SER A 81 0.27 -16.05 -1.12
C SER A 81 -0.17 -16.59 -2.46
N ASN A 82 0.39 -17.72 -2.86
CA ASN A 82 -0.13 -18.57 -3.92
C ASN A 82 -1.01 -19.66 -3.28
N TYR A 83 -2.33 -19.44 -3.28
CA TYR A 83 -3.30 -20.33 -2.65
C TYR A 83 -3.54 -21.60 -3.48
N LEU A 84 -3.93 -22.68 -2.81
CA LEU A 84 -4.33 -23.92 -3.49
C LEU A 84 -5.50 -23.68 -4.45
N GLY A 85 -5.30 -24.00 -5.72
CA GLY A 85 -6.31 -23.89 -6.77
C GLY A 85 -6.51 -22.49 -7.35
N ASP A 86 -5.79 -21.48 -6.87
CA ASP A 86 -5.78 -20.15 -7.49
C ASP A 86 -4.78 -20.12 -8.67
N GLU A 87 -5.17 -19.48 -9.78
CA GLU A 87 -4.32 -19.32 -10.97
C GLU A 87 -3.30 -18.17 -10.84
N SER A 88 -3.57 -17.22 -9.96
CA SER A 88 -2.77 -16.02 -9.70
C SER A 88 -2.53 -15.86 -8.21
N ASN A 89 -1.38 -15.31 -7.83
CA ASN A 89 -1.08 -15.04 -6.43
C ASN A 89 -1.86 -13.83 -5.89
N SER A 90 -1.87 -13.66 -4.56
CA SER A 90 -2.62 -12.60 -3.88
C SER A 90 -2.27 -11.17 -4.35
N LEU A 91 -1.01 -10.90 -4.71
CA LEU A 91 -0.57 -9.59 -5.19
C LEU A 91 -1.08 -9.32 -6.61
N GLU A 92 -1.02 -10.32 -7.50
CA GLU A 92 -1.55 -10.21 -8.86
C GLU A 92 -3.06 -9.94 -8.86
N VAL A 93 -3.82 -10.68 -8.04
CA VAL A 93 -5.27 -10.47 -7.89
C VAL A 93 -5.56 -9.04 -7.41
N PHE A 94 -4.79 -8.55 -6.42
CA PHE A 94 -4.90 -7.19 -5.92
C PHE A 94 -4.62 -6.13 -7.01
N LEU A 95 -3.52 -6.25 -7.74
CA LEU A 95 -3.16 -5.32 -8.82
C LEU A 95 -4.17 -5.34 -9.97
N ASN A 96 -4.73 -6.51 -10.28
CA ASN A 96 -5.77 -6.66 -11.29
C ASN A 96 -7.09 -5.98 -10.87
N ASN A 97 -7.44 -6.02 -9.59
CA ASN A 97 -8.63 -5.33 -9.08
C ASN A 97 -8.46 -3.80 -9.17
N ILE A 98 -7.28 -3.30 -8.77
CA ILE A 98 -6.98 -1.86 -8.85
C ILE A 98 -6.97 -1.37 -10.30
N SER A 99 -6.40 -2.11 -11.23
CA SER A 99 -6.32 -1.70 -12.64
C SER A 99 -7.68 -1.71 -13.34
N LYS A 100 -8.53 -2.71 -13.08
CA LYS A 100 -9.90 -2.80 -13.63
C LYS A 100 -10.81 -1.65 -13.19
N GLN A 101 -10.69 -1.20 -11.94
CA GLN A 101 -11.47 -0.07 -11.43
C GLN A 101 -10.96 1.28 -11.99
N ASN A 102 -9.70 1.34 -12.46
CA ASN A 102 -9.02 2.57 -12.86
C ASN A 102 -8.62 2.61 -14.34
N ASN A 103 -9.46 2.09 -15.25
CA ASN A 103 -9.15 1.97 -16.68
C ASN A 103 -8.64 3.27 -17.37
N SER A 104 -8.88 4.46 -16.80
CA SER A 104 -8.35 5.74 -17.28
C SER A 104 -7.19 6.35 -16.48
N LYS A 105 -7.07 6.09 -15.17
CA LYS A 105 -6.05 6.75 -14.30
C LYS A 105 -4.74 5.97 -14.15
N PHE A 106 -4.75 4.65 -14.31
CA PHE A 106 -3.55 3.84 -14.06
C PHE A 106 -2.47 3.99 -15.16
N ASN A 107 -2.87 4.35 -16.39
CA ASN A 107 -1.93 4.61 -17.48
C ASN A 107 -1.12 5.91 -17.28
N ASP A 108 -1.63 6.87 -16.50
CA ASP A 108 -0.93 8.12 -16.16
C ASP A 108 0.09 7.96 -15.02
N VAL A 109 0.04 6.84 -14.28
CA VAL A 109 1.02 6.49 -13.22
C VAL A 109 2.43 6.28 -13.80
N LYS A 110 2.56 6.08 -15.13
CA LYS A 110 3.84 5.94 -15.83
C LYS A 110 4.72 7.20 -15.85
N LYS A 111 4.28 8.35 -15.31
CA LYS A 111 5.04 9.62 -15.31
C LYS A 111 5.24 10.26 -13.93
N LEU A 112 5.11 9.52 -12.82
CA LEU A 112 5.18 10.10 -11.48
C LEU A 112 6.44 9.63 -10.74
N SER A 113 7.44 10.51 -10.64
CA SER A 113 8.50 10.40 -9.63
C SER A 113 7.88 10.65 -8.25
N PHE A 114 7.13 9.69 -7.74
CA PHE A 114 6.31 9.82 -6.52
C PHE A 114 7.14 10.17 -5.27
N ALA A 115 8.39 9.70 -5.21
CA ALA A 115 9.30 9.99 -4.12
C ALA A 115 10.75 10.13 -4.59
N SER A 116 11.49 11.07 -3.99
CA SER A 116 12.94 11.20 -4.22
C SER A 116 13.76 10.18 -3.40
N LYS A 117 13.23 9.72 -2.26
CA LYS A 117 13.83 8.71 -1.39
C LYS A 117 12.78 7.74 -0.88
N LEU A 118 13.09 6.45 -0.94
CA LEU A 118 12.28 5.36 -0.39
C LEU A 118 13.10 4.58 0.63
N THR A 119 12.58 4.39 1.85
CA THR A 119 13.20 3.56 2.88
C THR A 119 12.18 2.62 3.51
N ALA A 120 12.64 1.44 3.91
CA ALA A 120 11.84 0.46 4.64
C ALA A 120 12.71 -0.16 5.73
N GLU A 121 12.37 0.08 6.99
CA GLU A 121 13.10 -0.42 8.16
C GLU A 121 12.30 -1.53 8.84
N ASN A 122 12.99 -2.52 9.42
CA ASN A 122 12.38 -3.67 10.10
C ASN A 122 11.31 -4.38 9.25
N SER A 123 11.52 -4.38 7.93
CA SER A 123 10.52 -4.79 6.95
C SER A 123 10.85 -6.17 6.40
N LYS A 124 9.82 -6.94 6.04
CA LYS A 124 9.93 -8.32 5.56
C LYS A 124 9.05 -8.55 4.34
N ILE A 125 9.50 -9.42 3.44
CA ILE A 125 8.73 -9.87 2.29
C ILE A 125 8.64 -11.39 2.38
N GLN A 126 7.43 -11.90 2.46
CA GLN A 126 7.15 -13.32 2.54
C GLN A 126 6.45 -13.78 1.28
N PHE A 127 6.89 -14.91 0.74
CA PHE A 127 6.19 -15.63 -0.31
C PHE A 127 5.80 -16.99 0.22
N ILE A 128 4.51 -17.31 0.12
CA ILE A 128 3.92 -18.56 0.58
C ILE A 128 3.27 -19.25 -0.61
N ASP A 129 3.78 -20.40 -0.98
CA ASP A 129 3.23 -21.27 -2.02
C ASP A 129 2.55 -22.48 -1.38
N GLN A 130 1.22 -22.42 -1.29
CA GLN A 130 0.45 -23.54 -0.76
C GLN A 130 0.37 -24.71 -1.74
N GLN A 131 0.61 -24.45 -3.03
CA GLN A 131 0.64 -25.48 -4.09
C GLN A 131 1.96 -26.25 -4.04
N ASN A 132 3.07 -25.55 -3.78
CA ASN A 132 4.41 -26.13 -3.61
C ASN A 132 5.14 -25.53 -2.40
N PRO A 133 4.92 -26.05 -1.18
CA PRO A 133 5.49 -25.47 0.05
C PRO A 133 7.02 -25.36 0.10
N SER A 134 7.74 -26.08 -0.75
CA SER A 134 9.18 -25.95 -0.93
C SER A 134 9.63 -24.58 -1.49
N ASN A 135 8.72 -23.82 -2.09
CA ASN A 135 9.00 -22.52 -2.71
C ASN A 135 8.89 -21.34 -1.72
N ASN A 136 8.54 -21.59 -0.46
CA ASN A 136 8.34 -20.54 0.53
C ASN A 136 9.64 -19.79 0.86
N PHE A 137 9.59 -18.47 1.00
CA PHE A 137 10.70 -17.66 1.51
C PHE A 137 10.21 -16.49 2.38
N ASN A 138 11.11 -15.96 3.21
CA ASN A 138 10.87 -14.84 4.14
C ASN A 138 12.03 -13.83 4.13
#